data_AF-A0A7K3FVA6-F1
#
_entry.id   AF-A0A7K3FVA6-F1
#
_cell.length_a   1.000
_cell.length_b   1.000
_cell.length_c   1.000
_cell.angle_alpha   90.00
_cell.angle_beta   90.00
_cell.angle_gamma   90.00
#
_symmetry.space_group_name_H-M   'P 1'
#
loop_
_entity.id
_entity.type
_entity.pdbx_description
1 polymer ?
#
loop_
_entity_poly.entity_id
_entity_poly.type
_entity_poly.pdbx_seq_one_letter_code
_entity_poly.pdbx_strand_id
1 'polypeptide(L)'
;AKPRHLATAEPAYELIESLAALRPLLDRLDERDRRILSLRFGEELTQAEIGRRIGLSQMQVSRLLTRVLGELRAALLEDGREPG
;
A
#
# COMPACT_ATOMS: atom_id res chain seq x y z
N ALA A 1 31.73 -11.49 29.61
CA ALA A 1 31.16 -11.39 28.25
C ALA A 1 29.65 -11.15 28.39
N LYS A 2 29.11 -10.05 27.85
CA LYS A 2 27.66 -9.80 27.81
C LYS A 2 27.06 -10.46 26.56
N PRO A 3 25.89 -11.12 26.64
CA PRO A 3 25.28 -11.74 25.48
C PRO A 3 24.75 -10.65 24.52
N ARG A 4 25.08 -10.79 23.24
CA ARG A 4 24.42 -10.07 22.13
C ARG A 4 23.01 -10.66 22.00
N HIS A 5 22.02 -10.00 22.58
CA HIS A 5 20.64 -10.13 22.10
C HIS A 5 20.50 -9.19 20.90
N LEU A 6 20.75 -9.70 19.71
CA LEU A 6 20.42 -9.00 18.47
C LEU A 6 19.01 -9.40 18.06
N ALA A 7 18.10 -8.46 18.31
CA ALA A 7 16.84 -8.19 17.61
C ALA A 7 16.11 -9.40 17.01
N THR A 8 15.20 -9.98 17.76
CA THR A 8 13.90 -10.33 17.18
C THR A 8 13.14 -9.03 17.06
N ALA A 9 13.10 -8.40 15.88
CA ALA A 9 12.26 -7.24 15.68
C ALA A 9 10.83 -7.64 16.07
N GLU A 10 10.20 -6.91 16.99
CA GLU A 10 8.82 -7.21 17.34
C GLU A 10 7.96 -6.92 16.10
N PRO A 11 6.99 -7.79 15.76
CA PRO A 11 6.14 -7.61 14.59
C PRO A 11 5.44 -6.23 14.52
N ALA A 12 5.24 -5.59 15.67
CA ALA A 12 4.69 -4.23 15.76
C ALA A 12 5.64 -3.16 15.20
N TYR A 13 6.96 -3.27 15.42
CA TYR A 13 7.94 -2.32 14.88
C TYR A 13 8.07 -2.44 13.37
N GLU A 14 8.13 -3.67 12.84
CA GLU A 14 8.17 -3.93 11.39
C GLU A 14 6.92 -3.37 10.68
N LEU A 15 5.75 -3.46 11.33
CA LEU A 15 4.51 -2.87 10.82
C LEU A 15 4.56 -1.34 10.81
N ILE A 16 5.07 -0.71 11.89
CA ILE A 16 5.21 0.75 11.96
C ILE A 16 6.17 1.26 10.88
N GLU A 17 7.31 0.60 10.69
CA GLU A 17 8.27 0.93 9.64
C GLU A 17 7.63 0.80 8.24
N SER A 18 6.89 -0.30 8.01
CA SER A 18 6.17 -0.51 6.75
C SER A 18 5.12 0.58 6.48
N LEU A 19 4.39 1.02 7.51
CA LEU A 19 3.41 2.09 7.41
C LEU A 19 4.07 3.46 7.17
N ALA A 20 5.22 3.70 7.81
CA ALA A 20 6.00 4.92 7.62
C ALA A 20 6.53 5.03 6.19
N ALA A 21 7.02 3.93 5.62
CA ALA A 21 7.47 3.86 4.22
C ALA A 21 6.30 3.98 3.23
N LEU A 22 5.13 3.44 3.55
CA LEU A 22 3.95 3.49 2.69
C LEU A 22 3.33 4.89 2.58
N ARG A 23 3.33 5.68 3.66
CA ARG A 23 2.71 7.02 3.71
C ARG A 23 3.16 7.95 2.55
N PRO A 24 4.46 8.22 2.33
CA PRO A 24 4.89 9.11 1.25
C PRO A 24 4.54 8.57 -0.15
N LEU A 25 4.45 7.25 -0.32
CA LEU A 25 4.03 6.64 -1.58
C LEU A 25 2.55 6.89 -1.86
N LEU A 26 1.70 6.78 -0.84
CA LEU A 26 0.27 7.09 -0.95
C LEU A 26 0.01 8.57 -1.26
N ASP A 27 0.85 9.48 -0.75
CA ASP A 27 0.72 10.92 -1.01
C ASP A 27 1.15 11.32 -2.43
N ARG A 28 1.86 10.44 -3.15
CA ARG A 28 2.23 10.64 -4.57
C ARG A 28 1.18 10.13 -5.55
N LEU A 29 0.18 9.38 -5.07
CA LEU A 29 -0.90 8.88 -5.91
C LEU A 29 -1.80 10.02 -6.38
N ASP A 30 -2.36 9.88 -7.57
CA ASP A 30 -3.42 10.78 -8.02
C ASP A 30 -4.69 10.62 -7.14
N GLU A 31 -5.58 11.61 -7.22
CA GLU A 31 -6.79 11.64 -6.40
C GLU A 31 -7.68 10.40 -6.64
N ARG A 32 -7.74 9.91 -7.89
CA ARG A 32 -8.58 8.78 -8.26
C ARG A 32 -8.05 7.48 -7.65
N ASP A 33 -6.75 7.26 -7.72
CA ASP A 33 -6.08 6.08 -7.19
C ASP A 33 -6.17 6.07 -5.66
N ARG A 34 -5.92 7.22 -5.00
CA ARG A 34 -6.10 7.37 -3.56
C ARG A 34 -7.55 7.12 -3.15
N ARG A 35 -8.52 7.60 -3.93
CA ARG A 35 -9.96 7.37 -3.66
C ARG A 35 -10.33 5.89 -3.79
N ILE A 36 -9.84 5.20 -4.82
CA ILE A 36 -10.11 3.76 -5.00
C ILE A 36 -9.52 2.93 -3.85
N LEU A 37 -8.30 3.25 -3.40
CA LEU A 37 -7.71 2.58 -2.23
C LEU A 37 -8.49 2.85 -0.95
N SER A 38 -8.90 4.10 -0.72
CA SER A 38 -9.72 4.46 0.44
C SER A 38 -11.05 3.71 0.45
N LEU A 39 -11.73 3.61 -0.70
CA LEU A 39 -12.96 2.83 -0.80
C LEU A 39 -12.72 1.33 -0.57
N ARG A 40 -11.61 0.78 -1.06
CA ARG A 40 -11.32 -0.66 -0.97
C ARG A 40 -10.86 -1.11 0.43
N PHE A 41 -9.97 -0.34 1.05
CA PHE A 41 -9.26 -0.73 2.27
C PHE A 41 -9.66 0.09 3.49
N GLY A 42 -10.27 1.27 3.31
CA GLY A 42 -10.83 2.08 4.40
C GLY A 42 -12.33 1.83 4.58
N GLU A 43 -13.10 1.81 3.49
CA GLU A 43 -14.55 1.56 3.49
C GLU A 43 -14.91 0.09 3.19
N GLU A 44 -13.92 -0.78 2.97
CA GLU A 44 -14.06 -2.22 2.71
C GLU A 44 -14.94 -2.62 1.52
N LEU A 45 -15.25 -1.68 0.61
CA LEU A 45 -16.14 -1.93 -0.52
C LEU A 45 -15.55 -2.96 -1.50
N THR A 46 -16.42 -3.78 -2.10
CA THR A 46 -16.06 -4.66 -3.22
C THR A 46 -15.78 -3.85 -4.48
N GLN A 47 -15.03 -4.42 -5.43
CA GLN A 47 -14.73 -3.75 -6.71
C GLN A 47 -16.00 -3.39 -7.50
N ALA A 48 -17.06 -4.19 -7.37
CA ALA A 48 -18.35 -3.91 -7.98
C ALA A 48 -19.07 -2.72 -7.32
N GLU A 49 -19.02 -2.61 -5.99
CA GLU A 49 -19.56 -1.46 -5.25
C GLU A 49 -18.80 -0.17 -5.55
N ILE A 50 -17.47 -0.25 -5.58
CA ILE A 50 -16.60 0.87 -5.99
C ILE A 50 -16.98 1.32 -7.40
N GLY A 51 -17.09 0.39 -8.35
CA GLY A 51 -17.45 0.68 -9.73
C GLY A 51 -18.78 1.44 -9.84
N ARG A 52 -19.82 0.94 -9.15
CA ARG A 52 -21.12 1.62 -9.07
C ARG A 52 -21.00 3.03 -8.49
N ARG A 53 -20.16 3.24 -7.48
CA ARG A 53 -19.99 4.52 -6.77
C ARG A 53 -19.24 5.58 -7.58
N ILE A 54 -18.32 5.18 -8.45
CA ILE A 54 -17.48 6.11 -9.23
C ILE A 54 -17.73 6.07 -10.74
N GLY A 55 -18.79 5.38 -11.19
CA GLY A 55 -19.19 5.33 -12.60
C GLY A 55 -18.28 4.46 -13.48
N LEU A 56 -17.66 3.42 -12.92
CA LEU A 56 -16.79 2.48 -13.63
C LEU A 56 -17.32 1.05 -13.55
N SER A 57 -16.94 0.20 -14.50
CA SER A 57 -17.17 -1.23 -14.37
C SER A 57 -16.26 -1.85 -13.31
N GLN A 58 -16.69 -2.98 -12.71
CA GLN A 58 -15.87 -3.76 -11.78
C GLN A 58 -14.50 -4.13 -12.40
N MET A 59 -14.47 -4.44 -13.70
CA MET A 59 -13.23 -4.78 -14.42
C MET A 59 -12.28 -3.58 -14.52
N GLN A 60 -12.80 -2.37 -14.77
CA GLN A 60 -11.98 -1.15 -14.76
C GLN A 60 -11.41 -0.89 -13.37
N VAL A 61 -12.20 -1.05 -12.32
CA VAL A 61 -11.73 -0.93 -10.92
C VAL A 61 -10.65 -1.96 -10.60
N SER A 62 -10.84 -3.22 -11.04
CA SER A 62 -9.86 -4.29 -10.86
C SER A 62 -8.50 -3.96 -11.49
N ARG A 63 -8.52 -3.43 -12.73
CA ARG A 63 -7.31 -3.01 -13.44
C ARG A 63 -6.61 -1.84 -12.72
N LEU A 64 -7.37 -0.86 -12.24
CA LEU A 64 -6.84 0.27 -11.49
C LEU A 64 -6.19 -0.18 -10.17
N LEU A 65 -6.87 -1.01 -9.38
CA LEU A 65 -6.32 -1.57 -8.15
C LEU A 65 -5.04 -2.37 -8.41
N THR A 66 -5.04 -3.24 -9.41
CA THR A 66 -3.86 -4.05 -9.78
C THR A 66 -2.67 -3.15 -10.12
N ARG A 67 -2.88 -2.11 -10.93
CA ARG A 67 -1.83 -1.17 -11.31
C ARG A 67 -1.27 -0.44 -10.07
N VAL A 68 -2.14 0.19 -9.28
CA VAL A 68 -1.73 1.00 -8.13
C VAL A 68 -1.02 0.15 -7.08
N LEU A 69 -1.52 -1.05 -6.78
CA LEU A 69 -0.86 -1.96 -5.85
C LEU A 69 0.49 -2.46 -6.39
N GLY A 70 0.60 -2.66 -7.70
CA GLY A 70 1.87 -2.98 -8.34
C GLY A 70 2.91 -1.86 -8.21
N GLU A 71 2.50 -0.61 -8.45
CA GLU A 71 3.35 0.57 -8.31
C GLU A 71 3.81 0.77 -6.86
N LEU A 72 2.89 0.69 -5.89
CA LEU A 72 3.23 0.77 -4.47
C LEU A 72 4.20 -0.34 -4.05
N ARG A 73 3.96 -1.58 -4.50
CA ARG A 73 4.85 -2.72 -4.21
C ARG A 73 6.24 -2.52 -4.81
N ALA A 74 6.33 -2.05 -6.06
CA ALA A 74 7.61 -1.78 -6.71
C ALA A 74 8.40 -0.71 -5.95
N ALA A 75 7.74 0.40 -5.60
CA ALA A 75 8.38 1.48 -4.85
C ALA A 75 8.86 1.04 -3.46
N LEU A 76 8.08 0.24 -2.73
CA LEU A 76 8.52 -0.31 -1.44
C LEU A 76 9.75 -1.23 -1.56
N LEU A 77 9.88 -1.98 -2.65
CA LEU A 77 11.03 -2.83 -2.91
C LEU A 77 12.26 -2.05 -3.38
N GLU A 78 12.07 -0.87 -3.98
CA GLU A 78 13.15 0.04 -4.35
C GLU A 78 13.68 0.82 -3.14
N ASP A 79 12.79 1.27 -2.24
CA ASP A 79 13.16 2.01 -1.01
C ASP A 79 14.00 1.14 -0.05
N GLY A 80 13.77 -0.19 -0.05
CA GLY A 80 14.55 -1.14 0.74
C GLY A 80 15.92 -1.51 0.15
N ARG A 81 16.32 -0.94 -0.99
CA ARG A 81 17.64 -1.15 -1.58
C ARG A 81 18.58 -0.04 -1.10
N GLU A 82 19.37 -0.33 -0.06
CA GLU A 82 20.50 0.53 0.31
C GLU A 82 21.34 0.85 -0.95
N PRO A 83 21.65 2.13 -1.23
CA PRO A 83 22.60 2.46 -2.28
C PRO A 83 23.95 1.84 -1.87
N GLY A 84 24.51 1.01 -2.77
CA GLY A 84 25.78 0.33 -2.56
C GLY A 84 26.95 1.28 -2.32
#